data_AF-A0A8B6XN30-F1
#
_entry.id   AF-A0A8B6XN30-F1
#
_cell.length_a   1.000
_cell.length_b   1.000
_cell.length_c   1.000
_cell.angle_alpha   90.00
_cell.angle_beta   90.00
_cell.angle_gamma   90.00
#
_symmetry.space_group_name_H-M   'P 1'
#
loop_
_entity.id
_entity.type
_entity.pdbx_description
1 polymer ?
#
loop_
_entity_poly.entity_id
_entity_poly.type
_entity_poly.pdbx_seq_one_letter_code
_entity_poly.pdbx_strand_id
1 'polypeptide(L)'
;MTLVVLGKESLIDLEKMVVSKFKDIANKNTVMSFSSEHPYSQDQLSLSFNVATIKNHHSLQLRFPMPDLHAWYKKKPEYYVSHLIGHEGEGSLLSLLKRNGWVQTLSTMLNINTKGYQFFVIEMKLTNDGLGHVTEIITTVFQYINLLKSSSAHEWMYKEIQ
;
A
#
# COMPACT_ATOMS: atom_id res chain seq x y z
N MET A 1 22.92 -5.54 10.29
CA MET A 1 22.92 -4.07 10.47
C MET A 1 23.19 -3.44 9.13
N THR A 2 22.58 -2.29 8.83
CA THR A 2 22.84 -1.53 7.59
C THR A 2 23.25 -0.12 8.01
N LEU A 3 24.35 0.39 7.45
CA LEU A 3 24.87 1.73 7.71
C LEU A 3 24.94 2.50 6.38
N VAL A 4 24.53 3.76 6.40
CA VAL A 4 24.73 4.70 5.30
C VAL A 4 25.49 5.90 5.87
N VAL A 5 26.57 6.30 5.21
CA VAL A 5 27.36 7.49 5.55
C VAL A 5 27.41 8.40 4.33
N LEU A 6 27.09 9.68 4.55
CA LEU A 6 27.16 10.72 3.54
C LEU A 6 28.14 11.78 4.04
N GLY A 7 29.13 12.10 3.22
CA GLY A 7 30.18 13.08 3.53
C GLY A 7 30.75 13.73 2.28
N LYS A 8 31.56 14.77 2.47
CA LYS A 8 32.25 15.47 1.37
C LYS A 8 33.56 14.78 0.97
N GLU A 9 34.02 13.89 1.83
CA GLU A 9 35.23 13.11 1.69
C GLU A 9 35.12 12.11 0.51
N SER A 10 36.27 11.62 0.04
CA SER A 10 36.30 10.60 -1.00
C SER A 10 35.72 9.27 -0.50
N LEU A 11 35.26 8.39 -1.40
CA LEU A 11 34.79 7.05 -1.03
C LEU A 11 35.83 6.27 -0.22
N ILE A 12 37.12 6.44 -0.55
CA ILE A 12 38.23 5.78 0.14
C ILE A 12 38.33 6.27 1.59
N ASP A 13 38.17 7.57 1.81
CA ASP A 13 38.25 8.15 3.14
C ASP A 13 37.03 7.78 3.98
N LEU A 14 35.83 7.80 3.37
CA LEU A 14 34.59 7.35 4.02
C LEU A 14 34.68 5.88 4.42
N GLU A 15 35.21 5.01 3.55
CA GLU A 15 35.43 3.60 3.87
C GLU A 15 36.38 3.44 5.07
N LYS A 16 37.54 4.11 5.05
CA LYS A 16 38.50 4.06 6.17
C LYS A 16 37.87 4.51 7.49
N MET A 17 37.09 5.60 7.45
CA MET A 17 36.38 6.11 8.63
C MET A 17 35.36 5.11 9.17
N VAL A 18 34.57 4.49 8.28
CA VAL A 18 33.59 3.47 8.66
C VAL A 18 34.26 2.22 9.21
N VAL A 19 35.25 1.68 8.52
CA VAL A 19 35.98 0.48 8.97
C VAL A 19 36.62 0.74 10.34
N SER A 20 37.27 1.88 10.52
CA SER A 20 37.90 2.25 11.81
C SER A 20 36.91 2.26 12.98
N LYS A 21 35.66 2.69 12.75
CA LYS A 21 34.65 2.85 13.81
C LYS A 21 33.76 1.63 14.03
N PHE A 22 33.51 0.82 12.99
CA PHE A 22 32.48 -0.21 13.01
C PHE A 22 33.02 -1.64 12.87
N LYS A 23 34.31 -1.85 12.55
CA LYS A 23 34.89 -3.20 12.37
C LYS A 23 34.78 -4.09 13.62
N ASP A 24 34.79 -3.50 14.81
CA ASP A 24 34.81 -4.24 16.07
C ASP A 24 33.40 -4.66 16.54
N ILE A 25 32.35 -4.35 15.76
CA ILE A 25 30.99 -4.82 16.04
C ILE A 25 30.92 -6.32 15.75
N ALA A 26 30.83 -7.11 16.83
CA ALA A 26 30.75 -8.56 16.74
C ALA A 26 29.52 -9.03 15.94
N ASN A 27 29.76 -9.87 14.93
CA ASN A 27 28.69 -10.57 14.23
C ASN A 27 28.21 -11.76 15.09
N LYS A 28 27.00 -11.63 15.65
CA LYS A 28 26.35 -12.69 16.44
C LYS A 28 25.72 -13.80 15.60
N ASN A 29 25.83 -13.75 14.27
CA ASN A 29 25.19 -14.68 13.32
C ASN A 29 23.69 -14.85 13.58
N THR A 30 23.03 -13.75 13.92
CA THR A 30 21.59 -13.76 14.23
C THR A 30 20.79 -13.98 12.96
N VAL A 31 19.92 -14.99 12.98
CA VAL A 31 18.93 -15.24 11.92
C VAL A 31 17.68 -14.43 12.23
N MET A 32 17.26 -13.57 11.30
CA MET A 32 15.95 -12.92 11.40
C MET A 32 14.86 -13.91 11.01
N SER A 33 13.98 -14.25 11.94
CA SER A 33 12.78 -15.05 11.66
C SER A 33 11.59 -14.13 11.44
N PHE A 34 10.84 -14.38 10.36
CA PHE A 34 9.55 -13.73 10.10
C PHE A 34 8.50 -14.83 10.01
N SER A 35 7.31 -14.57 10.55
CA SER A 35 6.17 -15.44 10.29
C SER A 35 5.73 -15.22 8.84
N SER A 36 5.55 -16.28 8.08
CA SER A 36 4.93 -16.24 6.76
C SER A 36 3.40 -16.19 6.83
N GLU A 37 2.83 -16.34 8.03
CA GLU A 37 1.39 -16.31 8.22
C GLU A 37 0.89 -14.88 8.35
N HIS A 38 -0.21 -14.61 7.65
CA HIS A 38 -0.89 -13.32 7.74
C HIS A 38 -1.58 -13.22 9.12
N PRO A 39 -1.50 -12.08 9.82
CA PRO A 39 -2.08 -11.92 11.16
C PRO A 39 -3.61 -12.00 11.19
N TYR A 40 -4.27 -11.82 10.05
CA TYR A 40 -5.70 -12.06 9.90
C TYR A 40 -5.97 -13.51 9.52
N SER A 41 -6.67 -14.23 10.39
CA SER A 41 -7.25 -15.54 10.12
C SER A 41 -8.58 -15.42 9.35
N GLN A 42 -9.12 -16.54 8.87
CA GLN A 42 -10.33 -16.56 8.04
C GLN A 42 -11.57 -15.96 8.73
N ASP A 43 -11.70 -16.17 10.05
CA ASP A 43 -12.75 -15.61 10.91
C ASP A 43 -12.60 -14.11 11.17
N GLN A 44 -11.44 -13.53 10.83
CA GLN A 44 -11.16 -12.10 10.93
C GLN A 44 -11.35 -11.37 9.59
N LEU A 45 -11.87 -12.06 8.57
CA LEU A 45 -12.19 -11.50 7.25
C LEU A 45 -13.67 -11.14 7.15
N SER A 46 -14.00 -10.28 6.18
CA SER A 46 -15.37 -9.82 5.92
C SER A 46 -16.04 -9.14 7.13
N LEU A 47 -15.23 -8.58 8.03
CA LEU A 47 -15.69 -7.81 9.18
C LEU A 47 -15.82 -6.33 8.82
N SER A 48 -16.79 -5.67 9.45
CA SER A 48 -16.99 -4.22 9.35
C SER A 48 -16.82 -3.59 10.73
N PHE A 49 -16.08 -2.49 10.79
CA PHE A 49 -15.80 -1.76 12.02
C PHE A 49 -16.26 -0.32 11.87
N ASN A 50 -17.15 0.11 12.76
CA ASN A 50 -17.55 1.51 12.87
C ASN A 50 -16.75 2.16 14.00
N VAL A 51 -15.95 3.16 13.67
CA VAL A 51 -15.04 3.80 14.63
C VAL A 51 -15.42 5.28 14.78
N ALA A 52 -15.73 5.70 16.01
CA ALA A 52 -15.97 7.10 16.32
C ALA A 52 -14.65 7.87 16.34
N THR A 53 -14.56 8.94 15.56
CA THR A 53 -13.38 9.80 15.46
C THR A 53 -13.52 11.03 16.36
N ILE A 54 -12.41 11.49 16.95
CA ILE A 54 -12.38 12.73 17.76
C ILE A 54 -12.49 13.96 16.85
N LYS A 55 -11.83 13.92 15.69
CA LYS A 55 -11.89 14.98 14.68
C LYS A 55 -13.11 14.76 13.79
N ASN A 56 -13.70 15.85 13.31
CA ASN A 56 -14.76 15.79 12.30
C ASN A 56 -14.19 15.34 10.93
N HIS A 57 -14.04 14.03 10.77
CA HIS A 57 -13.50 13.39 9.59
C HIS A 57 -14.21 12.06 9.36
N HIS A 58 -14.63 11.85 8.13
CA HIS A 58 -15.28 10.64 7.67
C HIS A 58 -14.37 9.94 6.67
N SER A 59 -14.03 8.70 6.96
CA SER A 59 -13.24 7.85 6.07
C SER A 59 -13.80 6.44 6.01
N LEU A 60 -13.62 5.84 4.85
CA LEU A 60 -13.87 4.43 4.60
C LEU A 60 -12.55 3.79 4.20
N GLN A 61 -12.18 2.72 4.91
CA GLN A 61 -11.00 1.92 4.59
C GLN A 61 -11.43 0.49 4.22
N LEU A 62 -11.05 0.05 3.02
CA LEU A 62 -11.17 -1.34 2.60
C LEU A 62 -9.78 -1.97 2.67
N ARG A 63 -9.61 -2.94 3.57
CA ARG A 63 -8.33 -3.59 3.83
C ARG A 63 -8.36 -5.03 3.33
N PHE A 64 -7.42 -5.37 2.46
CA PHE A 64 -7.26 -6.70 1.91
C PHE A 64 -5.94 -7.29 2.42
N PRO A 65 -5.98 -8.43 3.13
CA PRO A 65 -4.77 -9.15 3.49
C PRO A 65 -4.07 -9.67 2.22
N MET A 66 -2.76 -9.57 2.17
CA MET A 66 -1.94 -9.98 1.04
C MET A 66 -0.68 -10.73 1.48
N PRO A 67 -0.16 -11.64 0.63
CA PRO A 67 1.16 -12.24 0.86
C PRO A 67 2.27 -11.19 0.76
N ASP A 68 3.45 -11.50 1.27
CA ASP A 68 4.65 -10.70 1.05
C ASP A 68 5.05 -10.70 -0.44
N LEU A 69 5.05 -9.51 -1.05
CA LEU A 69 5.43 -9.30 -2.44
C LEU A 69 6.85 -8.76 -2.62
N HIS A 70 7.67 -8.70 -1.57
CA HIS A 70 9.03 -8.17 -1.65
C HIS A 70 9.89 -8.88 -2.71
N ALA A 71 9.67 -10.17 -2.95
CA ALA A 71 10.36 -10.91 -4.03
C ALA A 71 10.11 -10.31 -5.43
N TRP A 72 9.00 -9.59 -5.59
CA TRP A 72 8.56 -8.98 -6.83
C TRP A 72 8.91 -7.48 -6.93
N TYR A 73 9.81 -6.95 -6.11
CA TYR A 73 10.12 -5.51 -6.05
C TYR A 73 10.51 -4.86 -7.39
N LYS A 74 11.01 -5.63 -8.36
CA LYS A 74 11.29 -5.15 -9.73
C LYS A 74 10.05 -5.07 -10.61
N LYS A 75 9.05 -5.93 -10.36
CA LYS A 75 7.78 -5.97 -11.09
C LYS A 75 6.70 -5.12 -10.43
N LYS A 76 6.75 -4.94 -9.11
CA LYS A 76 5.80 -4.15 -8.32
C LYS A 76 4.32 -4.39 -8.71
N PRO A 77 3.83 -5.64 -8.75
CA PRO A 77 2.46 -5.94 -9.18
C PRO A 77 1.40 -5.20 -8.34
N GLU A 78 1.66 -5.02 -7.05
CA GLU A 78 0.84 -4.24 -6.13
C GLU A 78 0.77 -2.76 -6.53
N TYR A 79 1.87 -2.19 -7.02
CA TYR A 79 1.93 -0.81 -7.47
C TYR A 79 1.11 -0.60 -8.75
N TYR A 80 1.13 -1.57 -9.67
CA TYR A 80 0.31 -1.53 -10.87
C TYR A 80 -1.19 -1.46 -10.55
N VAL A 81 -1.66 -2.32 -9.64
CA VAL A 81 -3.07 -2.31 -9.19
C VAL A 81 -3.39 -1.04 -8.41
N SER A 82 -2.47 -0.58 -7.57
CA SER A 82 -2.55 0.67 -6.82
C SER A 82 -2.72 1.88 -7.75
N HIS A 83 -1.94 1.94 -8.83
CA HIS A 83 -2.02 3.01 -9.82
C HIS A 83 -3.39 3.07 -10.50
N LEU A 84 -3.93 1.92 -10.89
CA LEU A 84 -5.24 1.82 -11.53
C LEU A 84 -6.38 2.24 -10.60
N ILE A 85 -6.42 1.67 -9.39
CA ILE A 85 -7.46 1.99 -8.40
C ILE A 85 -7.37 3.44 -7.94
N GLY A 86 -6.14 3.96 -7.77
CA GLY A 86 -5.85 5.32 -7.35
C GLY A 86 -5.89 6.37 -8.46
N HIS A 87 -6.19 5.99 -9.72
CA HIS A 87 -6.22 6.93 -10.83
C HIS A 87 -7.30 8.01 -10.62
N GLU A 88 -6.98 9.27 -10.93
CA GLU A 88 -7.88 10.41 -10.69
C GLU A 88 -8.48 11.02 -11.97
N GLY A 89 -8.05 10.56 -13.15
CA GLY A 89 -8.55 11.09 -14.43
C GLY A 89 -9.97 10.65 -14.78
N GLU A 90 -10.45 11.08 -15.93
CA GLU A 90 -11.78 10.75 -16.44
C GLU A 90 -12.00 9.23 -16.55
N GLY A 91 -13.20 8.78 -16.21
CA GLY A 91 -13.57 7.36 -16.22
C GLY A 91 -13.00 6.54 -15.05
N SER A 92 -12.21 7.14 -14.16
CA SER A 92 -11.71 6.49 -12.95
C SER A 92 -12.79 6.20 -11.91
N LEU A 93 -12.48 5.28 -10.99
CA LEU A 93 -13.26 5.02 -9.79
C LEU A 93 -13.50 6.32 -8.98
N LEU A 94 -12.44 7.10 -8.75
CA LEU A 94 -12.58 8.36 -8.02
C LEU A 94 -13.47 9.36 -8.76
N SER A 95 -13.36 9.47 -10.09
CA SER A 95 -14.18 10.39 -10.88
C SER A 95 -15.68 10.08 -10.76
N LEU A 96 -16.06 8.80 -10.78
CA LEU A 96 -17.45 8.36 -10.59
C LEU A 96 -17.94 8.67 -9.17
N LEU A 97 -17.16 8.34 -8.14
CA LEU A 97 -17.54 8.59 -6.75
C LEU A 97 -17.61 10.09 -6.41
N LYS A 98 -16.72 10.92 -6.98
CA LYS A 98 -16.77 12.39 -6.88
C LYS A 98 -18.01 12.96 -7.57
N ARG A 99 -18.36 12.47 -8.77
CA ARG A 99 -19.55 12.91 -9.51
C ARG A 99 -20.85 12.64 -8.75
N ASN A 100 -20.91 11.55 -8.00
CA ASN A 100 -22.04 11.26 -7.12
C ASN A 100 -22.04 12.10 -5.83
N GLY A 101 -20.99 12.88 -5.57
CA GLY A 101 -20.87 13.70 -4.36
C GLY A 101 -20.48 12.92 -3.11
N TRP A 102 -20.05 11.66 -3.23
CA TRP A 102 -19.84 10.76 -2.09
C TRP A 102 -18.43 10.79 -1.50
N VAL A 103 -17.41 10.97 -2.35
CA VAL A 103 -15.99 10.87 -1.96
C VAL A 103 -15.23 12.11 -2.39
N GLN A 104 -14.35 12.62 -1.52
CA GLN A 104 -13.47 13.77 -1.78
C GLN A 104 -12.11 13.32 -2.34
N THR A 105 -11.53 12.28 -1.77
CA THR A 105 -10.22 11.75 -2.15
C THR A 105 -10.26 10.22 -2.07
N LEU A 106 -9.48 9.56 -2.93
CA LEU A 106 -9.22 8.14 -2.87
C LEU A 106 -7.73 7.94 -2.99
N SER A 107 -7.16 7.15 -2.09
CA SER A 107 -5.76 6.74 -2.13
C SER A 107 -5.63 5.27 -1.82
N THR A 108 -4.52 4.70 -2.25
CA THR A 108 -4.15 3.33 -1.94
C THR A 108 -2.89 3.34 -1.07
N MET A 109 -2.83 2.40 -0.13
CA MET A 109 -1.70 2.23 0.77
C MET A 109 -1.30 0.77 0.83
N LEU A 110 0.01 0.55 0.86
CA LEU A 110 0.66 -0.74 0.97
C LEU A 110 1.59 -0.71 2.19
N ASN A 111 1.47 -1.66 3.11
CA ASN A 111 2.42 -1.78 4.23
C ASN A 111 3.67 -2.56 3.78
N ILE A 112 4.57 -1.89 3.06
CA ILE A 112 5.79 -2.50 2.51
C ILE A 112 6.87 -2.87 3.54
N ASN A 113 6.66 -2.57 4.82
CA ASN A 113 7.71 -2.63 5.85
C ASN A 113 7.68 -3.87 6.75
N THR A 114 6.81 -4.84 6.49
CA THR A 114 6.77 -6.10 7.27
C THR A 114 7.12 -7.26 6.34
N LYS A 115 8.13 -8.05 6.69
CA LYS A 115 8.44 -9.30 5.99
C LYS A 115 7.45 -10.38 6.42
N GLY A 116 6.96 -11.15 5.46
CA GLY A 116 6.05 -12.27 5.68
C GLY A 116 4.58 -12.01 5.33
N TYR A 117 4.08 -10.78 5.44
CA TYR A 117 2.72 -10.43 5.05
C TYR A 117 2.58 -8.95 4.67
N GLN A 118 1.53 -8.64 3.91
CA GLN A 118 1.17 -7.29 3.49
C GLN A 118 -0.35 -7.07 3.54
N PHE A 119 -0.75 -5.84 3.29
CA PHE A 119 -2.10 -5.32 3.19
C PHE A 119 -2.15 -4.40 1.98
N PHE A 120 -3.22 -4.52 1.21
CA PHE A 120 -3.64 -3.50 0.27
C PHE A 120 -4.81 -2.76 0.88
N VAL A 121 -4.68 -1.45 1.01
CA VAL A 121 -5.70 -0.60 1.62
C VAL A 121 -6.19 0.40 0.60
N ILE A 122 -7.50 0.44 0.37
CA ILE A 122 -8.16 1.53 -0.35
C ILE A 122 -8.75 2.45 0.72
N GLU A 123 -8.28 3.68 0.78
CA GLU A 123 -8.75 4.70 1.70
C GLU A 123 -9.49 5.78 0.93
N MET A 124 -10.69 6.11 1.40
CA MET A 124 -11.53 7.15 0.82
C MET A 124 -11.95 8.13 1.90
N LYS A 125 -11.78 9.42 1.62
CA LYS A 125 -12.36 10.49 2.46
C LYS A 125 -13.77 10.75 1.98
N LEU A 126 -14.75 10.53 2.86
CA LEU A 126 -16.16 10.67 2.52
C LEU A 126 -16.62 12.11 2.70
N THR A 127 -17.63 12.51 1.92
CA THR A 127 -18.47 13.67 2.24
C THR A 127 -19.48 13.30 3.32
N ASN A 128 -20.21 14.29 3.84
CA ASN A 128 -21.32 14.01 4.76
C ASN A 128 -22.41 13.17 4.10
N ASP A 129 -22.67 13.40 2.82
CA ASP A 129 -23.63 12.61 2.02
C ASP A 129 -23.11 11.18 1.79
N GLY A 130 -21.81 11.03 1.48
CA GLY A 130 -21.19 9.73 1.27
C GLY A 130 -21.25 8.77 2.46
N LEU A 131 -21.41 9.28 3.69
CA LEU A 131 -21.68 8.44 4.87
C LEU A 131 -22.98 7.65 4.73
N GLY A 132 -24.00 8.22 4.09
CA GLY A 132 -25.28 7.56 3.83
C GLY A 132 -25.21 6.50 2.73
N HIS A 133 -24.12 6.48 1.96
CA HIS A 133 -23.96 5.67 0.74
C HIS A 133 -22.76 4.70 0.82
N VAL A 134 -22.33 4.32 2.03
CA VAL A 134 -21.16 3.43 2.22
C VAL A 134 -21.31 2.12 1.45
N THR A 135 -22.51 1.52 1.45
CA THR A 135 -22.77 0.26 0.73
C THR A 135 -22.59 0.42 -0.77
N GLU A 136 -23.08 1.50 -1.34
CA GLU A 136 -22.98 1.83 -2.76
C GLU A 136 -21.54 2.13 -3.15
N ILE A 137 -20.81 2.88 -2.32
CA ILE A 137 -19.38 3.15 -2.51
C ILE A 137 -18.60 1.84 -2.55
N ILE A 138 -18.80 0.94 -1.57
CA ILE A 138 -18.16 -0.38 -1.53
C ILE A 138 -18.51 -1.18 -2.78
N THR A 139 -19.79 -1.18 -3.17
CA THR A 139 -20.26 -1.88 -4.38
C THR A 139 -19.55 -1.35 -5.63
N THR A 140 -19.44 -0.04 -5.78
CA THR A 140 -18.73 0.60 -6.91
C THR A 140 -17.24 0.23 -6.91
N VAL A 141 -16.58 0.18 -5.75
CA VAL A 141 -15.19 -0.29 -5.65
C VAL A 141 -15.06 -1.73 -6.17
N PHE A 142 -15.93 -2.64 -5.73
CA PHE A 142 -15.89 -4.04 -6.19
C PHE A 142 -16.27 -4.19 -7.67
N GLN A 143 -17.17 -3.36 -8.21
CA GLN A 143 -17.45 -3.30 -9.64
C GLN A 143 -16.20 -2.88 -10.43
N TYR A 144 -15.45 -1.89 -9.96
CA TYR A 144 -14.19 -1.47 -10.58
C TYR A 144 -13.13 -2.57 -10.50
N ILE A 145 -13.00 -3.25 -9.36
CA ILE A 145 -12.11 -4.42 -9.23
C ILE A 145 -12.50 -5.53 -10.22
N ASN A 146 -13.80 -5.79 -10.43
CA ASN A 146 -14.26 -6.77 -11.41
C ASN A 146 -13.97 -6.34 -12.85
N LEU A 147 -14.09 -5.05 -13.16
CA LEU A 147 -13.64 -4.50 -14.44
C LEU A 147 -12.15 -4.78 -14.67
N LEU A 148 -11.30 -4.50 -13.67
CA LEU A 148 -9.86 -4.80 -13.77
C LEU A 148 -9.61 -6.29 -14.02
N LYS A 149 -10.30 -7.19 -13.29
CA LYS A 149 -10.21 -8.65 -13.48
C LYS A 149 -10.65 -9.12 -14.87
N SER A 150 -11.60 -8.42 -15.50
CA SER A 150 -12.11 -8.77 -16.84
C SER A 150 -11.18 -8.36 -17.99
N SER A 151 -10.18 -7.53 -17.70
CA SER A 151 -9.19 -7.06 -18.66
C SER A 151 -7.82 -7.67 -18.40
N SER A 152 -7.02 -7.87 -19.44
CA SER A 152 -5.62 -8.24 -19.26
C SER A 152 -4.80 -7.04 -18.77
N ALA A 153 -3.71 -7.31 -18.05
CA ALA A 153 -2.73 -6.28 -17.74
C ALA A 153 -2.13 -5.76 -19.06
N HIS A 154 -2.18 -4.44 -19.25
CA HIS A 154 -1.67 -3.79 -20.44
C HIS A 154 -0.20 -3.42 -20.25
N GLU A 155 0.66 -3.91 -21.14
CA GLU A 155 2.11 -3.68 -21.08
C GLU A 155 2.47 -2.19 -21.20
N TRP A 156 1.74 -1.42 -22.02
CA TRP A 156 2.00 0.01 -22.19
C TRP A 156 1.85 0.77 -20.86
N MET A 157 0.81 0.46 -20.09
CA MET A 157 0.54 1.08 -18.80
C MET A 157 1.56 0.63 -17.76
N TYR A 158 2.00 -0.63 -17.82
CA TYR A 158 3.08 -1.10 -16.96
C TYR A 158 4.39 -0.33 -17.20
N LYS A 159 4.72 -0.03 -18.47
CA LYS A 159 5.90 0.75 -18.86
C LYS A 159 5.79 2.22 -18.49
N GLU A 160 4.60 2.80 -18.55
CA GLU A 160 4.36 4.21 -18.20
C GLU A 160 4.63 4.49 -16.72
N ILE A 161 4.35 3.53 -15.85
CA ILE A 161 4.45 3.71 -14.39
C ILE A 161 5.75 3.19 -13.77
N GLN A 162 6.75 2.81 -14.59
CA GLN A 162 8.06 2.37 -14.09
C GLN A 162 8.90 3.51 -13.51
#